data_AF-A0A9Q9HVA1-F1
#
_entry.id   AF-A0A9Q9HVA1-F1
#
_cell.length_a   1.000
_cell.length_b   1.000
_cell.length_c   1.000
_cell.angle_alpha   90.00
_cell.angle_beta   90.00
_cell.angle_gamma   90.00
#
_symmetry.space_group_name_H-M   'P 1'
#
loop_
_entity.id
_entity.type
_entity.pdbx_description
1 polymer ?
#
loop_
_entity_poly.entity_id
_entity_poly.type
_entity_poly.pdbx_seq_one_letter_code
_entity_poly.pdbx_strand_id
1 'polypeptide(L)'
;MQLPQINLSHDSYRSSLYFGGRETRMTRFEVLQEQRRQLHLKAAKAAWQTIHSELARKGIAHELFGSLAKGDFREHSDIDLMILGKLSCGERAMVRRFAEDTASNAQVKLDLHFAEDLTERTLSALLEH
;
A
#
# COMPACT_ATOMS: atom_id res chain seq x y z
N MET A 1 -1.50 -10.01 16.94
CA MET A 1 -2.65 -10.28 16.06
C MET A 1 -2.66 -11.76 15.73
N GLN A 2 -3.75 -12.47 16.06
CA GLN A 2 -3.90 -13.89 15.78
C GLN A 2 -4.50 -14.05 14.38
N LEU A 3 -3.84 -14.82 13.52
CA LEU A 3 -4.31 -15.08 12.15
C LEU A 3 -5.60 -15.94 12.21
N PRO A 4 -6.60 -15.68 11.34
CA PRO A 4 -7.82 -16.47 11.32
C PRO A 4 -7.53 -17.93 10.91
N GLN A 5 -8.13 -18.87 11.65
CA GLN A 5 -8.10 -20.31 11.36
C GLN A 5 -9.26 -20.66 10.41
N ILE A 6 -8.98 -21.39 9.32
CA ILE A 6 -9.99 -21.77 8.32
C ILE A 6 -10.21 -23.28 8.40
N ASN A 7 -11.45 -23.70 8.62
CA ASN A 7 -11.86 -25.10 8.55
C ASN A 7 -12.46 -25.37 7.16
N LEU A 8 -11.88 -26.31 6.42
CA LEU A 8 -12.35 -26.71 5.10
C LEU A 8 -13.26 -27.95 5.24
N SER A 9 -14.58 -27.78 5.16
CA SER A 9 -15.49 -28.92 5.00
C SER A 9 -15.55 -29.34 3.53
N HIS A 10 -15.46 -30.64 3.29
CA HIS A 10 -15.37 -31.26 1.96
C HIS A 10 -16.64 -31.17 1.11
N ASP A 11 -17.68 -30.47 1.57
CA ASP A 11 -18.98 -30.45 0.92
C ASP A 11 -19.60 -29.03 0.92
N SER A 12 -20.03 -28.61 -0.26
CA SER A 12 -20.58 -27.30 -0.64
C SER A 12 -19.58 -26.14 -0.88
N TYR A 13 -19.84 -25.38 -1.95
CA TYR A 13 -19.10 -24.22 -2.47
C TYR A 13 -19.04 -22.99 -1.52
N ARG A 14 -18.93 -23.20 -0.20
CA ARG A 14 -19.14 -22.20 0.84
C ARG A 14 -18.06 -22.30 1.92
N SER A 15 -17.37 -21.19 2.16
CA SER A 15 -16.38 -21.06 3.25
C SER A 15 -16.91 -20.06 4.27
N SER A 16 -16.85 -20.42 5.55
CA SER A 16 -17.23 -19.55 6.67
C SER A 16 -15.97 -18.94 7.29
N LEU A 17 -15.92 -17.60 7.36
CA LEU A 17 -14.89 -16.85 8.09
C LEU A 17 -15.55 -16.13 9.27
N TYR A 18 -15.00 -16.32 10.46
CA TYR A 18 -15.48 -15.69 11.68
C TYR A 18 -14.69 -14.41 11.96
N PHE A 19 -15.33 -13.26 11.80
CA PHE A 19 -14.84 -11.97 12.29
C PHE A 19 -15.75 -11.52 13.45
N GLY A 20 -15.17 -11.36 14.65
CA GLY A 20 -15.87 -10.77 15.80
C GLY A 20 -17.19 -11.45 16.22
N GLY A 21 -17.32 -12.76 15.97
CA GLY A 21 -18.51 -13.54 16.39
C GLY A 21 -19.72 -13.47 15.46
N ARG A 22 -19.64 -12.83 14.29
CA ARG A 22 -20.70 -12.87 13.27
C ARG A 22 -20.27 -13.72 12.07
N GLU A 23 -21.04 -14.76 11.77
CA GLU A 23 -20.88 -15.54 10.56
C GLU A 23 -21.35 -14.72 9.36
N THR A 24 -20.40 -14.26 8.54
CA THR A 24 -20.73 -13.66 7.24
C THR A 24 -20.56 -14.75 6.20
N ARG A 25 -21.67 -15.19 5.59
CA ARG A 25 -21.64 -16.20 4.53
C ARG A 25 -20.99 -15.58 3.28
N MET A 26 -19.74 -15.95 3.02
CA MET A 26 -19.01 -15.56 1.82
C MET A 26 -18.91 -16.73 0.84
N THR A 27 -18.99 -16.41 -0.44
CA THR A 27 -18.61 -17.31 -1.52
C THR A 27 -17.12 -17.61 -1.46
N ARG A 28 -16.71 -18.77 -2.01
CA ARG A 28 -15.28 -19.09 -2.16
C ARG A 28 -14.49 -18.00 -2.90
N PHE A 29 -15.13 -17.30 -3.84
CA PHE A 29 -14.53 -16.20 -4.58
C PHE A 29 -14.24 -14.98 -3.69
N GLU A 30 -15.20 -14.56 -2.88
CA GLU A 30 -15.04 -13.44 -1.93
C GLU A 30 -13.94 -13.74 -0.89
N VAL A 31 -13.86 -14.99 -0.42
CA VAL A 31 -12.78 -15.42 0.49
C VAL A 31 -11.41 -15.27 -0.16
N LEU A 32 -11.26 -15.67 -1.43
CA LEU A 32 -9.99 -15.54 -2.15
C LEU A 32 -9.63 -14.06 -2.41
N GLN A 33 -10.60 -13.22 -2.73
CA GLN A 33 -10.38 -11.78 -2.89
C GLN A 33 -9.92 -11.15 -1.57
N GLU A 34 -10.60 -11.44 -0.46
CA GLU A 34 -10.24 -10.92 0.86
C GLU A 34 -8.84 -11.40 1.29
N GLN A 35 -8.49 -12.66 1.04
CA GLN A 35 -7.14 -13.16 1.30
C GLN A 35 -6.08 -12.40 0.51
N ARG A 36 -6.31 -12.19 -0.79
CA ARG A 36 -5.39 -11.42 -1.65
C ARG A 36 -5.25 -9.98 -1.15
N ARG A 37 -6.38 -9.33 -0.81
CA ARG A 37 -6.39 -7.98 -0.26
C ARG A 37 -5.58 -7.88 1.04
N GLN A 38 -5.75 -8.84 1.95
CA GLN A 38 -5.03 -8.86 3.23
C GLN A 38 -3.52 -9.10 3.04
N LEU A 39 -3.14 -10.02 2.15
CA LEU A 39 -1.74 -10.25 1.81
C LEU A 39 -1.10 -9.01 1.18
N HIS A 40 -1.81 -8.38 0.22
CA HIS A 40 -1.37 -7.16 -0.45
C HIS A 40 -1.22 -6.01 0.54
N LEU A 41 -2.20 -5.79 1.41
CA LEU A 41 -2.15 -4.78 2.46
C LEU A 41 -0.98 -5.00 3.42
N LYS A 42 -0.72 -6.26 3.81
CA LYS A 42 0.41 -6.61 4.67
C LYS A 42 1.74 -6.29 3.99
N ALA A 43 1.89 -6.64 2.72
CA ALA A 43 3.08 -6.34 1.94
C ALA A 43 3.29 -4.83 1.80
N ALA A 44 2.23 -4.08 1.46
CA ALA A 44 2.27 -2.63 1.32
C ALA A 44 2.67 -1.93 2.62
N LYS A 45 2.11 -2.35 3.76
CA LYS A 45 2.48 -1.82 5.08
C LYS A 45 3.94 -2.09 5.43
N ALA A 46 4.44 -3.29 5.14
CA ALA A 46 5.85 -3.64 5.41
C ALA A 46 6.82 -2.85 4.52
N ALA A 47 6.48 -2.69 3.23
CA ALA A 47 7.23 -1.84 2.31
C ALA A 47 7.24 -0.39 2.78
N TRP A 48 6.07 0.16 3.10
CA TRP A 48 5.94 1.51 3.65
C TRP A 48 6.79 1.69 4.91
N GLN A 49 6.70 0.76 5.88
CA GLN A 49 7.48 0.88 7.12
C GLN A 49 8.98 0.90 6.87
N THR A 50 9.45 0.11 5.90
CA THR A 50 10.85 0.10 5.48
C THR A 50 11.25 1.43 4.84
N ILE A 51 10.42 1.95 3.93
CA ILE A 51 10.65 3.24 3.28
C ILE A 51 10.68 4.36 4.31
N HIS A 52 9.64 4.42 5.16
CA HIS A 52 9.47 5.41 6.20
C HIS A 52 10.68 5.46 7.14
N SER A 53 11.13 4.30 7.62
CA SER A 53 12.25 4.22 8.55
C SER A 53 13.54 4.76 7.94
N GLU A 54 13.83 4.43 6.67
CA GLU A 54 15.05 4.89 6.01
C GLU A 54 15.00 6.38 5.67
N LEU A 55 13.84 6.90 5.22
CA LEU A 55 13.68 8.33 4.96
C LEU A 55 13.73 9.15 6.24
N ALA A 56 13.05 8.70 7.31
CA ALA A 56 13.09 9.34 8.62
C ALA A 56 14.51 9.36 9.20
N ARG A 57 15.26 8.25 9.06
CA ARG A 57 16.66 8.16 9.48
C ARG A 57 17.57 9.18 8.77
N LYS A 58 17.25 9.53 7.52
CA LYS A 58 17.97 10.57 6.76
C LYS A 58 17.44 11.99 7.00
N GLY A 59 16.41 12.15 7.84
CA GLY A 59 15.77 13.46 8.08
C GLY A 59 14.98 13.99 6.88
N ILE A 60 14.59 13.12 5.95
CA ILE A 60 13.81 13.52 4.77
C ILE A 60 12.34 13.59 5.17
N ALA A 61 11.73 14.77 5.06
CA ALA A 61 10.30 14.96 5.30
C ALA A 61 9.47 14.27 4.20
N HIS A 62 8.55 13.39 4.60
CA HIS A 62 7.77 12.56 3.69
C HIS A 62 6.47 12.11 4.36
N GLU A 63 5.44 11.86 3.55
CA GLU A 63 4.11 11.44 4.01
C GLU A 63 3.47 10.45 3.03
N LEU A 64 2.64 9.55 3.55
CA LEU A 64 1.70 8.80 2.72
C LEU A 64 0.48 9.65 2.40
N PHE A 65 -0.05 9.46 1.21
CA PHE A 65 -1.40 9.89 0.88
C PHE A 65 -2.21 8.71 0.31
N GLY A 66 -3.38 9.00 -0.26
CA GLY A 66 -4.19 7.99 -0.93
C GLY A 66 -4.69 6.87 -0.03
N SER A 67 -4.82 5.68 -0.62
CA SER A 67 -5.67 4.63 -0.03
C SER A 67 -5.05 3.91 1.17
N LEU A 68 -3.72 3.80 1.18
CA LEU A 68 -3.00 3.22 2.32
C LEU A 68 -3.08 4.14 3.55
N ALA A 69 -3.00 5.45 3.36
CA ALA A 69 -3.12 6.44 4.43
C ALA A 69 -4.54 6.47 5.03
N LYS A 70 -5.58 6.34 4.18
CA LYS A 70 -7.00 6.38 4.59
C LYS A 70 -7.52 5.06 5.14
N GLY A 71 -6.79 3.96 4.94
CA GLY A 71 -7.18 2.63 5.38
C GLY A 71 -8.22 1.94 4.48
N ASP A 72 -8.46 2.45 3.28
CA ASP A 72 -9.37 1.90 2.25
C ASP A 72 -8.63 1.12 1.15
N PHE A 73 -7.42 0.65 1.45
CA PHE A 73 -6.54 -0.12 0.58
C PHE A 73 -7.17 -1.44 0.08
N ARG A 74 -7.15 -1.65 -1.25
CA ARG A 74 -7.78 -2.77 -1.97
C ARG A 74 -6.74 -3.66 -2.66
N GLU A 75 -7.17 -4.75 -3.30
CA GLU A 75 -6.25 -5.72 -3.94
C GLU A 75 -5.39 -5.15 -5.09
N HIS A 76 -5.76 -3.98 -5.62
CA HIS A 76 -5.07 -3.31 -6.72
C HIS A 76 -4.49 -1.95 -6.34
N SER A 77 -4.61 -1.57 -5.07
CA SER A 77 -4.06 -0.31 -4.57
C SER A 77 -2.54 -0.31 -4.64
N ASP A 78 -1.99 0.87 -4.86
CA ASP A 78 -0.59 1.24 -4.82
C ASP A 78 -0.25 2.02 -3.54
N ILE A 79 1.05 2.18 -3.28
CA ILE A 79 1.57 3.06 -2.24
C ILE A 79 1.72 4.44 -2.84
N ASP A 80 1.00 5.42 -2.29
CA ASP A 80 1.10 6.82 -2.68
C ASP A 80 2.04 7.57 -1.71
N LEU A 81 3.20 8.02 -2.18
CA LEU A 81 4.24 8.64 -1.37
C LEU A 81 4.59 10.05 -1.84
N MET A 82 4.52 11.01 -0.92
CA MET A 82 4.94 12.39 -1.11
C MET A 82 6.24 12.68 -0.38
N ILE A 83 7.22 13.26 -1.09
CA ILE A 83 8.43 13.82 -0.49
C ILE A 83 8.26 15.34 -0.35
N LEU A 84 8.30 15.85 0.88
CA LEU A 84 7.98 17.24 1.22
C LEU A 84 9.23 18.16 1.25
N GLY A 85 10.41 17.57 1.43
CA GLY A 85 11.66 18.32 1.53
C GLY A 85 12.25 18.71 0.18
N LYS A 86 13.04 19.80 0.18
CA LYS A 86 13.92 20.13 -0.94
C LYS A 86 15.08 19.15 -0.96
N LEU A 87 15.22 18.41 -2.05
CA LEU A 87 16.26 17.41 -2.21
C LEU A 87 17.13 17.74 -3.41
N SER A 88 18.44 17.57 -3.28
CA SER A 88 19.36 17.61 -4.42
C SER A 88 19.02 16.50 -5.43
N CYS A 89 19.46 16.65 -6.68
CA CYS A 89 19.24 15.63 -7.72
C CYS A 89 19.74 14.23 -7.29
N GLY A 90 20.87 14.17 -6.57
CA GLY A 90 21.41 12.93 -6.04
C GLY A 90 20.54 12.29 -4.96
N GLU A 91 20.02 13.09 -4.03
CA GLU A 91 19.08 12.62 -3.01
C GLU A 91 17.77 12.15 -3.63
N ARG A 92 17.23 12.87 -4.62
CA ARG A 92 16.01 12.48 -5.33
C ARG A 92 16.18 11.13 -6.04
N ALA A 93 17.28 10.93 -6.75
CA ALA A 93 17.59 9.67 -7.42
C ALA A 93 17.74 8.51 -6.41
N MET A 94 18.38 8.78 -5.27
CA MET A 94 18.54 7.81 -4.19
C MET A 94 17.20 7.41 -3.56
N VAL A 95 16.37 8.39 -3.22
CA VAL A 95 15.02 8.17 -2.65
C VAL A 95 14.16 7.36 -3.62
N ARG A 96 14.13 7.79 -4.89
CA ARG A 96 13.36 7.12 -5.95
C ARG A 96 13.76 5.66 -6.06
N ARG A 97 15.05 5.39 -6.30
CA ARG A 97 15.57 4.04 -6.48
C ARG A 97 15.27 3.16 -5.27
N PHE A 98 15.55 3.66 -4.07
CA PHE A 98 15.32 2.88 -2.85
C PHE A 98 13.84 2.56 -2.62
N ALA A 99 12.95 3.53 -2.83
CA ALA A 99 11.51 3.32 -2.67
C ALA A 99 10.96 2.35 -3.74
N GLU A 100 11.35 2.52 -5.00
CA GLU A 100 10.97 1.64 -6.11
C GLU A 100 11.49 0.21 -5.90
N ASP A 101 12.75 0.03 -5.50
CA ASP A 101 13.33 -1.27 -5.18
C ASP A 101 12.57 -1.94 -4.02
N THR A 102 12.25 -1.18 -2.97
CA THR A 102 11.53 -1.70 -1.79
C THR A 102 10.10 -2.13 -2.16
N ALA A 103 9.38 -1.32 -2.94
CA ALA A 103 8.02 -1.61 -3.37
C ALA A 103 7.99 -2.81 -4.35
N SER A 104 8.92 -2.85 -5.30
CA SER A 104 9.08 -3.95 -6.26
C SER A 104 9.38 -5.28 -5.56
N ASN A 105 10.29 -5.28 -4.58
CA ASN A 105 10.60 -6.47 -3.77
C ASN A 105 9.38 -6.96 -2.96
N ALA A 106 8.49 -6.05 -2.56
CA ALA A 106 7.23 -6.39 -1.90
C ALA A 106 6.10 -6.74 -2.89
N GLN A 107 6.35 -6.67 -4.20
CA GLN A 107 5.36 -6.85 -5.27
C GLN A 107 4.18 -5.85 -5.17
N VAL A 108 4.45 -4.63 -4.71
CA VAL A 108 3.47 -3.55 -4.59
C VAL A 108 3.87 -2.41 -5.52
N LYS A 109 2.88 -1.81 -6.18
CA LYS A 109 3.09 -0.62 -7.01
C LYS A 109 3.35 0.60 -6.11
N LEU A 110 4.14 1.54 -6.60
CA LEU A 110 4.47 2.79 -5.91
C LEU A 110 4.21 3.94 -6.86
N ASP A 111 3.46 4.93 -6.38
CA ASP A 111 3.38 6.25 -6.98
C ASP A 111 4.13 7.24 -6.08
N LEU A 112 5.21 7.83 -6.63
CA LEU A 112 6.14 8.67 -5.87
C LEU A 112 6.25 10.06 -6.47
N HIS A 113 5.86 11.05 -5.67
CA HIS A 113 5.84 12.46 -6.02
C HIS A 113 6.78 13.27 -5.14
N PHE A 114 7.37 14.30 -5.72
CA PHE A 114 8.12 15.32 -4.99
C PHE A 114 7.26 16.58 -4.96
N ALA A 115 7.03 17.13 -3.77
CA ALA A 115 6.21 18.33 -3.59
C ALA A 115 6.75 19.53 -4.39
N GLU A 116 8.07 19.62 -4.58
CA GLU A 116 8.68 20.66 -5.42
C GLU A 116 8.25 20.61 -6.89
N ASP A 117 7.82 19.44 -7.38
CA ASP A 117 7.39 19.28 -8.76
C ASP A 117 5.91 19.64 -8.94
N LEU A 118 5.15 19.75 -7.84
CA LEU A 118 3.73 20.10 -7.83
C LEU A 118 3.57 21.62 -7.94
N THR A 119 3.92 22.14 -9.12
CA THR A 119 3.59 23.52 -9.51
C THR A 119 2.15 23.60 -10.00
N GLU A 120 1.55 24.79 -10.05
CA GLU A 120 0.20 24.99 -10.60
C GLU A 120 0.05 24.40 -12.01
N ARG A 121 1.11 24.50 -12.83
CA ARG A 121 1.15 23.91 -14.18
C ARG A 121 1.11 22.38 -14.14
N THR A 122 1.76 21.75 -13.16
CA THR A 122 1.78 20.29 -13.01
C THR A 122 0.48 19.77 -12.40
N LEU A 123 -0.15 20.56 -11.51
CA LEU A 123 -1.46 20.27 -10.94
C LEU A 123 -2.56 20.26 -12.01
N SER A 124 -2.55 21.20 -12.96
CA SER A 124 -3.50 21.17 -14.09
C SER A 124 -3.37 19.88 -14.92
N ALA A 125 -2.14 19.41 -15.16
CA ALA A 125 -1.91 18.18 -15.92
C ALA A 125 -2.34 16.90 -15.17
N LEU A 126 -2.31 16.92 -13.83
CA LEU A 126 -2.78 15.80 -12.99
C LEU A 126 -4.30 15.75 -12.84
N LEU A 127 -5.02 16.85 -13.08
CA LEU A 127 -6.48 16.96 -12.94
C LEU A 127 -7.25 16.84 -14.27
N GLU A 128 -6.57 16.92 -15.41
CA GLU A 128 -7.17 16.78 -16.75
C GLU A 128 -7.29 15.32 -17.23
N HIS A 129 -6.93 14.35 -16.40
CA HIS A 129 -7.03 12.90 -16.66
C HIS A 129 -7.78 12.16 -15.54
#